data_AF-A0A948YUX2-F1
#
_entry.id   AF-A0A948YUX2-F1
#
_cell.length_a   1.000
_cell.length_b   1.000
_cell.length_c   1.000
_cell.angle_alpha   90.00
_cell.angle_beta   90.00
_cell.angle_gamma   90.00
#
_symmetry.space_group_name_H-M   'P 1'
#
loop_
_entity.id
_entity.type
_entity.pdbx_description
1 polymer ?
#
loop_
_entity_poly.entity_id
_entity_poly.type
_entity_poly.pdbx_seq_one_letter_code
_entity_poly.pdbx_strand_id
1 'polypeptide(L)'
;MQTRLVDAQSQLKMGLDKRPMNTFCSRYPVARIDHVYHSLGVEVLDCGMPANELAQVASDHLPLVVTLRLQGEDHREHLQKMS
;
A
#
# COMPACT_ATOMS: atom_id res chain seq x y z
N MET A 1 4.71 -11.61 20.67
CA MET A 1 3.57 -11.81 19.76
C MET A 1 3.98 -11.37 18.37
N GLN A 2 3.83 -12.20 17.35
CA GLN A 2 4.09 -11.80 15.96
C GLN A 2 2.88 -11.01 15.46
N THR A 3 3.05 -9.73 15.16
CA THR A 3 1.97 -8.91 14.59
C THR A 3 1.74 -9.36 13.16
N ARG A 4 0.54 -9.85 12.85
CA ARG A 4 0.16 -10.21 11.48
C ARG A 4 0.14 -8.94 10.63
N LEU A 5 1.00 -8.90 9.61
CA LEU A 5 1.00 -7.84 8.62
C LEU A 5 0.00 -8.17 7.51
N VAL A 6 -0.68 -7.14 7.00
CA VAL A 6 -1.66 -7.26 5.92
C VAL A 6 -1.19 -6.48 4.70
N ASP A 7 -1.37 -7.08 3.54
CA ASP A 7 -1.00 -6.52 2.24
C ASP A 7 -2.03 -5.47 1.79
N ALA A 8 -1.58 -4.23 1.54
CA ALA A 8 -2.47 -3.13 1.22
C ALA A 8 -3.33 -3.37 -0.04
N GLN A 9 -2.77 -4.04 -1.06
CA GLN A 9 -3.51 -4.35 -2.30
C GLN A 9 -4.61 -5.40 -2.08
N SER A 10 -4.54 -6.18 -1.00
CA SER A 10 -5.56 -7.18 -0.66
C SER A 10 -6.75 -6.61 0.12
N GLN A 11 -6.61 -5.41 0.70
CA GLN A 11 -7.64 -4.81 1.55
C GLN A 11 -8.68 -4.00 0.77
N LEU A 12 -8.34 -3.52 -0.41
CA LEU A 12 -9.29 -2.77 -1.22
C LEU A 12 -10.34 -3.71 -1.79
N LYS A 13 -11.59 -3.50 -1.40
CA LYS A 13 -12.77 -4.03 -2.11
C LYS A 13 -12.93 -3.29 -3.43
N MET A 14 -11.95 -3.43 -4.31
CA MET A 14 -12.08 -2.97 -5.67
C MET A 14 -13.11 -3.89 -6.34
N GLY A 15 -14.09 -3.34 -7.04
CA GLY A 15 -15.19 -4.10 -7.65
C GLY A 15 -14.71 -5.35 -8.41
N LEU A 16 -15.64 -6.30 -8.64
CA LEU A 16 -15.51 -7.70 -9.06
C LEU A 16 -14.32 -8.13 -9.97
N ASP A 17 -13.63 -7.21 -10.64
CA ASP A 17 -12.64 -7.46 -11.69
C ASP A 17 -11.20 -6.94 -11.41
N LYS A 18 -10.94 -6.25 -10.28
CA LYS A 18 -9.59 -5.67 -10.06
C LYS A 18 -8.69 -6.59 -9.22
N ARG A 19 -7.78 -7.29 -9.90
CA ARG A 19 -6.68 -8.07 -9.29
C ARG A 19 -5.58 -7.14 -8.76
N PRO A 20 -4.74 -7.60 -7.80
CA PRO A 20 -3.53 -6.88 -7.41
C PRO A 20 -2.65 -6.54 -8.62
N MET A 21 -2.00 -5.38 -8.58
CA MET A 21 -1.20 -4.85 -9.68
C MET A 21 0.18 -5.50 -9.70
N ASN A 22 0.62 -5.86 -10.92
CA ASN A 22 1.99 -6.25 -11.19
C ASN A 22 2.81 -5.00 -11.43
N THR A 23 3.96 -4.89 -10.78
CA THR A 23 4.82 -3.71 -10.83
C THR A 23 6.12 -3.97 -11.58
N PHE A 24 6.57 -5.22 -11.68
CA PHE A 24 7.84 -5.54 -12.35
C PHE A 24 7.68 -5.83 -13.84
N CYS A 25 8.70 -5.44 -14.60
CA CYS A 25 8.73 -5.26 -16.05
C CYS A 25 7.87 -4.08 -16.47
N SER A 26 8.36 -2.86 -16.28
CA SER A 26 7.60 -1.62 -16.44
C SER A 26 6.89 -1.47 -17.80
N ARG A 27 7.46 -2.02 -18.87
CA ARG A 27 6.87 -2.05 -20.23
C ARG A 27 5.81 -3.13 -20.41
N TYR A 28 5.85 -4.19 -19.61
CA TYR A 28 4.91 -5.30 -19.67
C TYR A 28 4.78 -5.92 -18.26
N PRO A 29 3.96 -5.34 -17.36
CA PRO A 29 4.01 -5.70 -15.94
C PRO A 29 3.50 -7.12 -15.67
N VAL A 30 4.42 -8.08 -15.57
CA VAL A 30 4.11 -9.53 -15.47
C VAL A 30 4.18 -10.07 -14.06
N ALA A 31 4.91 -9.40 -13.17
CA ALA A 31 5.15 -9.90 -11.83
C ALA A 31 4.84 -8.86 -10.76
N ARG A 32 4.38 -9.37 -9.63
CA ARG A 32 4.10 -8.62 -8.41
C ARG A 32 5.15 -8.98 -7.38
N ILE A 33 6.16 -8.12 -7.27
CA ILE A 33 7.25 -8.28 -6.30
C ILE A 33 7.38 -7.06 -5.37
N ASP A 34 6.70 -5.96 -5.69
CA ASP A 34 6.59 -4.80 -4.81
C ASP A 34 5.33 -4.92 -3.95
N HIS A 35 5.52 -4.82 -2.64
CA HIS A 35 4.46 -4.97 -1.65
C HIS A 35 4.54 -3.86 -0.60
N VAL A 36 3.37 -3.38 -0.18
CA VAL A 36 3.24 -2.51 1.00
C VAL A 36 2.42 -3.27 2.03
N TYR A 37 3.06 -3.60 3.13
CA TYR A 37 2.43 -4.27 4.27
C TYR A 37 2.23 -3.29 5.41
N HIS A 38 1.10 -3.40 6.11
CA HIS A 38 0.81 -2.59 7.29
C HIS A 38 0.26 -3.42 8.44
N SER A 39 0.27 -2.84 9.63
CA SER A 39 -0.29 -3.41 10.86
C SER A 39 -1.65 -2.78 11.20
N LEU A 40 -2.19 -3.14 12.36
CA LEU A 40 -3.35 -2.48 12.97
C LEU A 40 -3.13 -0.96 13.09
N GLY A 41 -4.22 -0.20 13.10
CA GLY A 41 -4.21 1.27 13.19
C GLY A 41 -3.92 2.00 11.87
N VAL A 42 -3.78 1.27 10.77
CA VAL A 42 -3.60 1.83 9.43
C VAL A 42 -4.77 1.39 8.55
N GLU A 43 -5.46 2.37 7.94
CA GLU A 43 -6.51 2.16 6.95
C GLU A 43 -5.95 2.47 5.55
N VAL A 44 -6.17 1.55 4.61
CA VAL A 44 -5.82 1.74 3.19
C VAL A 44 -7.00 2.43 2.49
N LEU A 45 -6.78 3.64 1.99
CA LEU A 45 -7.79 4.44 1.29
C LEU A 45 -7.82 4.15 -0.21
N ASP A 46 -6.64 3.98 -0.82
CA ASP A 46 -6.49 3.72 -2.25
C ASP A 46 -5.13 3.07 -2.57
N CYS A 47 -5.06 2.36 -3.69
CA CYS A 47 -3.84 1.79 -4.25
C CYS A 47 -3.87 2.02 -5.77
N GLY A 48 -2.78 2.57 -6.30
CA GLY A 48 -2.61 2.80 -7.73
C GLY A 48 -1.21 2.43 -8.22
N MET A 49 -1.11 2.29 -9.53
CA MET A 49 0.16 2.06 -10.24
C MET A 49 0.25 3.03 -11.42
N PRO A 50 0.79 4.25 -11.21
CA PRO A 50 1.03 5.18 -12.29
C PRO A 50 1.93 4.57 -13.38
N ALA A 51 1.37 4.32 -14.57
CA ALA A 51 2.05 3.64 -15.68
C ALA A 51 2.38 4.58 -16.86
N ASN A 52 2.67 5.86 -16.58
CA ASN A 52 3.01 6.84 -17.60
C ASN A 52 4.41 6.61 -18.20
N GLU A 53 4.70 7.27 -19.32
CA GLU A 53 5.98 7.11 -20.04
C GLU A 53 7.20 7.41 -19.15
N LEU A 54 7.11 8.44 -18.31
CA LEU A 54 8.18 8.78 -17.38
C LEU A 54 8.46 7.63 -16.41
N ALA A 55 7.43 7.02 -15.83
CA ALA A 55 7.57 5.89 -14.92
C ALA A 55 8.19 4.66 -15.62
N GLN A 56 7.82 4.40 -16.87
CA GLN A 56 8.36 3.28 -17.64
C GLN A 56 9.84 3.46 -18.04
N VAL A 57 10.29 4.70 -18.23
CA VAL A 57 11.69 5.01 -18.57
C VAL A 57 12.56 5.12 -17.31
N ALA A 58 11.99 5.61 -16.20
CA ALA A 58 12.72 5.85 -14.97
C ALA A 58 13.14 4.57 -14.25
N SER A 59 12.43 3.45 -14.43
CA SER A 59 12.71 2.17 -13.77
C SER A 59 12.17 1.00 -14.59
N ASP A 60 12.73 -0.19 -14.36
CA ASP A 60 12.20 -1.49 -14.75
C ASP A 60 10.99 -1.94 -13.91
N HIS A 61 10.64 -1.17 -12.88
CA HIS A 61 9.41 -1.31 -12.09
C HIS A 61 8.47 -0.11 -12.28
N LEU A 62 7.17 -0.36 -12.22
CA LEU A 62 6.15 0.67 -12.04
C LEU A 62 5.95 0.95 -10.55
N PRO A 63 5.76 2.22 -10.16
CA PRO A 63 5.56 2.59 -8.76
C PRO A 63 4.25 2.02 -8.21
N LEU A 64 4.30 1.38 -7.04
CA LEU A 64 3.13 1.07 -6.22
C LEU A 64 2.85 2.25 -5.28
N VAL A 65 1.76 2.97 -5.52
CA VAL A 65 1.35 4.11 -4.69
C VAL A 65 0.18 3.69 -3.81
N VAL A 66 0.30 3.88 -2.51
CA VAL A 66 -0.74 3.55 -1.53
C VAL A 66 -1.08 4.79 -0.71
N THR A 67 -2.37 5.14 -0.69
CA THR A 67 -2.87 6.22 0.16
C THR A 67 -3.34 5.62 1.48
N LEU A 68 -2.78 6.09 2.59
CA LEU A 68 -3.03 5.55 3.93
C LEU A 68 -3.66 6.62 4.82
N ARG A 69 -4.57 6.20 5.70
CA ARG A 69 -4.99 6.96 6.87
C ARG A 69 -4.44 6.28 8.12
N LEU A 70 -3.72 7.04 8.94
CA LEU A 70 -3.31 6.59 10.26
C LEU A 70 -4.45 6.89 11.23
N GLN A 71 -4.96 5.85 11.88
CA GLN A 71 -5.87 6.00 13.00
C GLN A 71 -4.99 6.28 14.22
N GLY A 72 -4.80 7.57 14.52
CA GLY A 72 -4.13 7.97 15.73
C GLY A 72 -4.98 7.61 16.96
N GLU A 73 -4.36 7.02 17.97
CA GLU A 73 -4.72 7.39 19.33
C GLU A 73 -4.26 8.83 19.50
N ASP A 74 -5.12 9.71 20.01
CA ASP A 74 -4.75 11.09 20.30
C ASP A 74 -3.46 11.08 21.15
N HIS A 75 -2.35 11.59 20.63
CA HIS A 75 -1.04 11.54 21.30
C HIS A 75 -1.07 12.25 22.67
N ARG A 76 -2.10 13.05 22.93
CA ARG A 76 -2.39 13.70 24.22
C ARG A 76 -2.87 12.72 25.30
N GLU A 77 -3.61 11.67 24.96
CA GLU A 77 -4.10 10.70 25.95
C GLU A 77 -3.02 9.73 26.43
N HIS A 78 -2.05 9.40 25.57
CA HIS A 78 -0.98 8.46 25.92
C HIS A 78 -0.01 9.04 26.97
N LEU A 79 0.19 10.36 26.98
CA LEU A 79 1.02 11.05 27.98
C LEU A 79 0.30 11.24 29.32
N GLN A 80 -1.04 11.32 29.34
CA GLN A 80 -1.82 11.42 30.58
C GLN A 80 -1.96 10.08 31.30
N LYS A 81 -1.86 8.95 30.59
CA LYS A 81 -1.89 7.60 31.21
C LYS A 81 -0.53 7.13 31.76
N MET A 82 0.52 7.93 31.58
CA MET A 82 1.89 7.65 32.09
C MET A 82 2.35 8.65 33.16
N SER A 83 1.46 9.54 33.61
CA SER A 83 1.61 10.43 34.77
C SER A 83 0.70 9.96 35.91
#